data_AF-A0A978U2I2-F1
#
_entry.id   AF-A0A978U2I2-F1
#
_cell.length_a   1.000
_cell.length_b   1.000
_cell.length_c   1.000
_cell.angle_alpha   90.00
_cell.angle_beta   90.00
_cell.angle_gamma   90.00
#
_symmetry.space_group_name_H-M   'P 1'
#
loop_
_entity.id
_entity.type
_entity.pdbx_description
1 polymer ?
#
loop_
_entity_poly.entity_id
_entity_poly.type
_entity_poly.pdbx_seq_one_letter_code
_entity_poly.pdbx_strand_id
1 'polypeptide(L)'
;MPTPCDLLTLGRRVSFGLLLVPVVSLGLPTPRLLQAQATDATPQQAPASRSPSNRPSASSPAMQRLGGMFSPQIQSIVNACWERGKVNLSPQAAPDTPVICGDGRPEAQITHRTYVETVSDILTASSLVGFRAVMQSDPRLTPEMLRMFISNSEGMTVLRNTIQTAITQSQLVSSPNSPSTAVLTEAVVSRLVPVLRDPNGVTGLLGTPQQYDRVVRSFCNPPGTTIEQARTQIPELSSLQLYAICIQESGVTQEVVPGSGRPR
;
A
#
# COMPACT_ATOMS: atom_id res chain seq x y z
N MET A 1 16.65 2.33 -28.12
CA MET A 1 15.24 1.96 -27.89
C MET A 1 15.23 0.66 -27.09
N PRO A 2 14.51 0.58 -25.96
CA PRO A 2 14.41 -0.66 -25.19
C PRO A 2 13.72 -1.75 -26.02
N THR A 3 14.20 -2.98 -25.94
CA THR A 3 13.65 -4.11 -26.68
C THR A 3 12.38 -4.66 -26.01
N PRO A 4 11.52 -5.43 -26.70
CA PRO A 4 10.33 -6.05 -26.11
C PRO A 4 10.65 -6.92 -24.88
N CYS A 5 11.84 -7.55 -24.85
CA CYS A 5 12.34 -8.30 -23.70
C CYS A 5 12.65 -7.40 -22.49
N ASP A 6 13.10 -6.17 -22.72
CA ASP A 6 13.35 -5.19 -21.65
C ASP A 6 12.03 -4.73 -21.02
N LEU A 7 10.97 -4.58 -21.82
CA LEU A 7 9.63 -4.19 -21.35
C LEU A 7 8.94 -5.29 -20.53
N LEU A 8 9.13 -6.57 -20.87
CA LEU A 8 8.62 -7.70 -20.07
C LEU A 8 9.38 -7.85 -18.73
N THR A 9 10.69 -7.65 -18.75
CA THR A 9 11.53 -7.68 -17.54
C THR A 9 11.21 -6.50 -16.62
N LEU A 10 10.98 -5.32 -17.21
CA LEU A 10 10.51 -4.12 -16.52
C LEU A 10 9.10 -4.33 -15.97
N GLY A 11 8.18 -4.93 -16.73
CA GLY A 11 6.84 -5.29 -16.27
C GLY A 11 6.86 -6.20 -15.04
N ARG A 12 7.68 -7.25 -15.06
CA ARG A 12 7.87 -8.15 -13.91
C ARG A 12 8.41 -7.42 -12.69
N ARG A 13 9.31 -6.45 -12.88
CA ARG A 13 9.93 -5.64 -11.80
C ARG A 13 9.04 -4.50 -11.31
N VAL A 14 8.21 -3.94 -12.18
CA VAL A 14 7.12 -3.00 -11.85
C VAL A 14 6.09 -3.70 -10.98
N SER A 15 5.78 -4.97 -11.26
CA SER A 15 4.95 -5.81 -10.38
C SER A 15 5.60 -6.07 -9.03
N PHE A 16 6.93 -6.11 -8.92
CA PHE A 16 7.64 -6.14 -7.63
C PHE A 16 7.67 -4.79 -6.91
N GLY A 17 7.69 -3.66 -7.65
CA GLY A 17 7.62 -2.30 -7.09
C GLY A 17 6.22 -1.92 -6.60
N LEU A 18 5.17 -2.54 -7.13
CA LEU A 18 3.79 -2.44 -6.65
C LEU A 18 3.57 -3.29 -5.40
N LEU A 19 4.25 -2.90 -4.33
CA LEU A 19 3.98 -3.40 -2.98
C LEU A 19 2.75 -2.69 -2.45
N LEU A 20 1.56 -3.19 -2.76
CA LEU A 20 0.40 -2.79 -1.96
C LEU A 20 0.52 -3.51 -0.62
N VAL A 21 0.86 -2.73 0.40
CA VAL A 21 0.62 -3.01 1.82
C VAL A 21 -0.74 -3.72 1.93
N PRO A 22 -0.80 -5.03 2.24
CA PRO A 22 -2.06 -5.68 2.49
C PRO A 22 -2.66 -5.03 3.74
N VAL A 23 -3.64 -4.16 3.50
CA VAL A 23 -4.36 -3.38 4.52
C VAL A 23 -4.82 -4.24 5.71
N VAL A 24 -5.08 -5.54 5.46
CA VAL A 24 -5.34 -6.61 6.44
C VAL A 24 -4.46 -6.54 7.70
N SER A 25 -3.20 -6.08 7.58
CA SER A 25 -2.26 -6.06 8.71
C SER A 25 -2.27 -4.77 9.54
N LEU A 26 -3.08 -3.77 9.17
CA LEU A 26 -3.12 -2.45 9.81
C LEU A 26 -4.09 -2.35 10.99
N GLY A 27 -4.79 -3.43 11.35
CA GLY A 27 -5.74 -3.35 12.46
C GLY A 27 -6.41 -4.65 12.87
N LEU A 28 -5.70 -5.50 13.62
CA LEU A 28 -6.33 -6.34 14.65
C LEU A 28 -5.36 -6.45 15.84
N PRO A 29 -5.72 -5.99 17.06
CA PRO A 29 -5.08 -6.53 18.25
C PRO A 29 -5.42 -8.02 18.30
N THR A 30 -4.41 -8.87 18.28
CA THR A 30 -4.60 -10.30 18.51
C THR A 30 -5.21 -10.48 19.90
N PRO A 31 -6.39 -11.11 20.07
CA PRO A 31 -6.79 -11.55 21.39
C PRO A 31 -5.74 -12.56 21.86
N ARG A 32 -5.07 -12.28 22.98
CA ARG A 32 -4.28 -13.25 23.73
C ARG A 32 -5.21 -14.40 24.12
N LEU A 33 -5.32 -15.42 23.26
CA LEU A 33 -5.84 -16.71 23.68
C LEU A 33 -4.79 -17.31 24.62
N LEU A 34 -5.22 -17.49 25.87
CA LEU A 34 -4.51 -18.14 26.95
C LEU A 34 -3.62 -19.28 26.44
N GLN A 35 -2.33 -19.19 26.74
CA GLN A 35 -1.45 -20.36 26.77
C GLN A 35 -1.95 -21.29 27.88
N ALA A 36 -2.79 -22.26 27.50
CA ALA A 36 -2.91 -23.48 28.28
C ALA A 36 -1.68 -24.34 27.96
N GLN A 37 -0.71 -24.31 28.87
CA GLN A 37 0.33 -25.33 28.93
C GLN A 37 -0.33 -26.68 29.20
N ALA A 38 -0.12 -27.64 28.31
CA ALA A 38 -0.22 -29.05 28.62
C ALA A 38 0.98 -29.74 27.99
N THR A 39 1.84 -30.22 28.89
CA THR A 39 3.05 -30.98 28.67
C THR A 39 2.80 -32.34 28.03
N ASP A 40 3.80 -32.74 27.25
CA ASP A 40 4.42 -34.08 27.23
C ASP A 40 4.14 -35.06 26.06
N ALA A 41 5.22 -35.80 25.78
CA ALA A 41 5.39 -37.00 24.95
C ALA A 41 5.54 -36.86 23.41
N THR A 42 6.80 -36.94 22.96
CA THR A 42 7.20 -37.53 21.67
C THR A 42 7.56 -39.01 21.91
N PRO A 43 7.50 -39.93 20.91
CA PRO A 43 8.61 -40.06 19.94
C PRO A 43 8.27 -40.53 18.50
N GLN A 44 9.01 -39.94 17.54
CA GLN A 44 9.66 -40.48 16.32
C GLN A 44 8.94 -41.03 15.04
N GLN A 45 9.54 -40.61 13.89
CA GLN A 45 9.57 -41.12 12.48
C GLN A 45 8.40 -40.72 11.54
N ALA A 46 8.57 -40.27 10.28
CA ALA A 46 9.66 -40.28 9.28
C ALA A 46 9.53 -39.04 8.31
N PRO A 47 10.48 -38.77 7.37
CA PRO A 47 10.54 -37.49 6.66
C PRO A 47 9.57 -37.45 5.47
N ALA A 48 8.41 -36.83 5.66
CA ALA A 48 7.52 -36.48 4.56
C ALA A 48 7.92 -35.11 3.98
N SER A 49 8.29 -35.14 2.70
CA SER A 49 8.35 -34.06 1.71
C SER A 49 7.74 -32.73 2.17
N ARG A 50 8.59 -31.71 2.35
CA ARG A 50 8.16 -30.33 2.55
C ARG A 50 7.50 -29.81 1.28
N SER A 51 6.21 -30.07 1.13
CA SER A 51 5.33 -29.14 0.44
C SER A 51 5.29 -27.84 1.27
N PRO A 52 5.53 -26.65 0.69
CA PRO A 52 5.35 -25.41 1.41
C PRO A 52 3.87 -25.30 1.78
N SER A 53 3.59 -25.56 3.06
CA SER A 53 2.28 -25.36 3.65
C SER A 53 1.98 -23.86 3.61
N ASN A 54 1.09 -23.44 2.72
CA ASN A 54 0.47 -22.11 2.71
C ASN A 54 -0.36 -21.96 3.99
N ARG A 55 0.32 -21.66 5.11
CA ARG A 55 -0.31 -21.14 6.32
C ARG A 55 -0.53 -19.64 6.10
N PRO A 56 -1.70 -19.07 6.47
CA PRO A 56 -1.88 -17.61 6.43
C PRO A 56 -0.78 -16.98 7.29
N SER A 57 0.07 -16.18 6.64
CA SER A 57 1.29 -15.65 7.21
C SER A 57 1.01 -14.85 8.48
N ALA A 58 1.77 -15.11 9.55
CA ALA A 58 1.87 -14.18 10.67
C ALA A 58 2.13 -12.78 10.11
N SER A 59 1.29 -11.81 10.47
CA SER A 59 1.36 -10.43 10.00
C SER A 59 2.78 -9.88 10.13
N SER A 60 3.33 -9.35 9.04
CA SER A 60 4.67 -8.78 8.97
C SER A 60 4.92 -7.76 10.09
N PRO A 61 6.08 -7.78 10.80
CA PRO A 61 6.40 -6.80 11.84
C PRO A 61 6.42 -5.36 11.34
N ALA A 62 6.92 -5.11 10.12
CA ALA A 62 6.86 -3.78 9.51
C ALA A 62 5.42 -3.33 9.24
N MET A 63 4.55 -4.24 8.78
CA MET A 63 3.15 -3.95 8.54
C MET A 63 2.39 -3.63 9.84
N GLN A 64 2.66 -4.35 10.93
CA GLN A 64 2.12 -4.02 12.25
C GLN A 64 2.58 -2.65 12.74
N ARG A 65 3.88 -2.33 12.53
CA ARG A 65 4.41 -1.00 12.84
C ARG A 65 3.69 0.08 12.04
N LEU A 66 3.56 -0.09 10.72
CA LEU A 66 2.83 0.84 9.85
C LEU A 66 1.39 1.06 10.33
N GLY A 67 0.71 -0.01 10.73
CA GLY A 67 -0.63 0.06 11.32
C GLY A 67 -0.67 0.97 12.54
N GLY A 68 0.29 0.80 13.45
CA GLY A 68 0.43 1.66 14.63
C GLY A 68 0.83 3.10 14.33
N MET A 69 1.52 3.36 13.22
CA MET A 69 1.92 4.73 12.81
C MET A 69 0.71 5.57 12.35
N PHE A 70 -0.31 4.94 11.77
CA PHE A 70 -1.50 5.65 11.30
C PHE A 70 -2.45 6.01 12.43
N SER A 71 -3.10 7.17 12.31
CA SER A 71 -4.11 7.59 13.28
C SER A 71 -5.32 6.70 13.33
N PRO A 72 -6.03 6.62 14.48
CA PRO A 72 -7.27 5.86 14.59
C PRO A 72 -8.29 6.24 13.51
N GLN A 73 -8.31 7.50 13.08
CA GLN A 73 -9.16 7.97 11.99
C GLN A 73 -8.75 7.31 10.65
N ILE A 74 -7.46 7.34 10.31
CA ILE A 74 -6.96 6.69 9.08
C ILE A 74 -7.24 5.18 9.13
N GLN A 75 -6.96 4.53 10.27
CA GLN A 75 -7.28 3.11 10.48
C GLN A 75 -8.77 2.83 10.29
N SER A 76 -9.66 3.68 10.82
CA SER A 76 -11.11 3.53 10.63
C SER A 76 -11.53 3.68 9.18
N ILE A 77 -10.93 4.61 8.43
CA ILE A 77 -11.21 4.79 7.00
C ILE A 77 -10.75 3.57 6.21
N VAL A 78 -9.53 3.12 6.46
CA VAL A 78 -8.90 2.02 5.74
C VAL A 78 -9.57 0.67 6.02
N ASN A 79 -10.09 0.47 7.24
CA ASN A 79 -10.82 -0.73 7.65
C ASN A 79 -12.34 -0.62 7.43
N ALA A 80 -12.81 0.44 6.75
CA ALA A 80 -14.24 0.62 6.50
C ALA A 80 -14.81 -0.59 5.75
N CYS A 81 -15.99 -1.03 6.18
CA CYS A 81 -16.72 -2.15 5.58
C CYS A 81 -16.01 -3.51 5.61
N TRP A 82 -14.86 -3.66 6.27
CA TRP A 82 -14.08 -4.90 6.25
C TRP A 82 -14.90 -6.14 6.68
N GLU A 83 -15.51 -6.05 7.85
CA GLU A 83 -16.39 -7.09 8.42
C GLU A 83 -17.79 -7.11 7.79
N ARG A 84 -18.09 -6.20 6.87
CA ARG A 84 -19.41 -5.97 6.27
C ARG A 84 -19.42 -6.25 4.76
N GLY A 85 -18.63 -7.22 4.33
CA GLY A 85 -18.55 -7.64 2.94
C GLY A 85 -17.70 -6.73 2.05
N LYS A 86 -16.82 -5.91 2.65
CA LYS A 86 -15.87 -4.99 1.99
C LYS A 86 -16.57 -3.81 1.30
N VAL A 87 -15.82 -2.91 0.66
CA VAL A 87 -16.45 -1.72 0.05
C VAL A 87 -17.13 -2.02 -1.28
N ASN A 88 -18.29 -1.38 -1.46
CA ASN A 88 -19.07 -1.37 -2.68
C ASN A 88 -19.15 0.08 -3.22
N LEU A 89 -18.13 0.48 -3.97
CA LEU A 89 -18.01 1.83 -4.52
C LEU A 89 -18.70 1.89 -5.88
N SER A 90 -19.29 3.05 -6.19
CA SER A 90 -19.86 3.34 -7.50
C SER A 90 -19.16 4.55 -8.10
N PRO A 91 -18.78 4.52 -9.40
CA PRO A 91 -18.20 5.67 -10.07
C PRO A 91 -19.18 6.86 -10.17
N GLN A 92 -20.47 6.63 -9.95
CA GLN A 92 -21.52 7.65 -9.97
C GLN A 92 -21.90 8.14 -8.57
N ALA A 93 -21.30 7.60 -7.51
CA ALA A 93 -21.59 8.04 -6.14
C ALA A 93 -21.19 9.50 -5.95
N ALA A 94 -22.08 10.29 -5.37
CA ALA A 94 -21.77 11.68 -5.04
C ALA A 94 -20.66 11.73 -3.96
N PRO A 95 -19.68 12.64 -4.07
CA PRO A 95 -18.48 12.61 -3.21
C PRO A 95 -18.78 12.64 -1.69
N ASP A 96 -19.78 13.42 -1.29
CA ASP A 96 -20.12 13.67 0.11
C ASP A 96 -21.16 12.69 0.67
N THR A 97 -21.48 11.63 -0.08
CA THR A 97 -22.37 10.55 0.41
C THR A 97 -21.58 9.49 1.18
N PRO A 98 -22.20 8.79 2.14
CA PRO A 98 -21.55 7.70 2.86
C PRO A 98 -21.05 6.59 1.92
N VAL A 99 -19.92 5.98 2.26
CA VAL A 99 -19.46 4.78 1.55
C VAL A 99 -20.41 3.61 1.81
N ILE A 100 -20.70 2.81 0.79
CA ILE A 100 -21.60 1.64 0.90
C ILE A 100 -20.77 0.38 1.11
N CYS A 101 -21.17 -0.45 2.07
CA CYS A 101 -20.54 -1.75 2.32
C CYS A 101 -21.16 -2.86 1.45
N GLY A 102 -20.50 -4.02 1.39
CA GLY A 102 -20.95 -5.18 0.63
C GLY A 102 -22.31 -5.74 1.09
N ASP A 103 -22.70 -5.48 2.34
CA ASP A 103 -24.04 -5.75 2.87
C ASP A 103 -25.13 -4.77 2.37
N GLY A 104 -24.76 -3.78 1.55
CA GLY A 104 -25.65 -2.76 0.97
C GLY A 104 -26.00 -1.61 1.91
N ARG A 105 -25.53 -1.61 3.15
CA ARG A 105 -25.81 -0.55 4.13
C ARG A 105 -24.67 0.48 4.14
N PRO A 106 -24.97 1.77 4.38
CA PRO A 106 -23.94 2.82 4.44
C PRO A 106 -23.02 2.67 5.67
N GLU A 107 -21.81 3.18 5.55
CA GLU A 107 -20.90 3.46 6.66
C GLU A 107 -20.97 4.97 6.96
N ALA A 108 -21.76 5.32 7.98
CA ALA A 108 -22.24 6.68 8.18
C ALA A 108 -21.14 7.70 8.49
N GLN A 109 -19.98 7.25 8.99
CA GLN A 109 -18.91 8.14 9.43
C GLN A 109 -17.90 8.46 8.32
N ILE A 110 -17.97 7.78 7.16
CA ILE A 110 -16.95 7.86 6.13
C ILE A 110 -17.61 8.15 4.79
N THR A 111 -17.28 9.31 4.21
CA THR A 111 -17.77 9.68 2.87
C THR A 111 -17.05 8.90 1.78
N HIS A 112 -17.70 8.76 0.62
CA HIS A 112 -17.12 8.17 -0.57
C HIS A 112 -15.81 8.86 -0.97
N ARG A 113 -15.77 10.21 -0.94
CA ARG A 113 -14.55 10.98 -1.22
C ARG A 113 -13.45 10.64 -0.23
N THR A 114 -13.71 10.75 1.07
CA THR A 114 -12.71 10.51 2.12
C THR A 114 -12.12 9.11 2.02
N TYR A 115 -12.95 8.10 1.77
CA TYR A 115 -12.49 6.73 1.59
C TYR A 115 -11.60 6.59 0.35
N VAL A 116 -12.08 7.00 -0.83
CA VAL A 116 -11.35 6.85 -2.09
C VAL A 116 -10.03 7.61 -2.05
N GLU A 117 -10.03 8.86 -1.56
CA GLU A 117 -8.83 9.68 -1.45
C GLU A 117 -7.79 9.05 -0.51
N THR A 118 -8.20 8.69 0.71
CA THR A 118 -7.28 8.12 1.72
C THR A 118 -6.68 6.81 1.25
N VAL A 119 -7.52 5.88 0.78
CA VAL A 119 -7.07 4.56 0.35
C VAL A 119 -6.18 4.67 -0.89
N SER A 120 -6.60 5.45 -1.89
CA SER A 120 -5.77 5.61 -3.10
C SER A 120 -4.45 6.32 -2.81
N ASP A 121 -4.40 7.31 -1.91
CA ASP A 121 -3.14 7.94 -1.49
C ASP A 121 -2.20 6.93 -0.83
N ILE A 122 -2.69 6.07 0.07
CA ILE A 122 -1.88 5.02 0.72
C ILE A 122 -1.36 4.01 -0.30
N LEU A 123 -2.21 3.55 -1.22
CA LEU A 123 -1.82 2.56 -2.24
C LEU A 123 -0.82 3.17 -3.24
N THR A 124 -1.02 4.42 -3.65
CA THR A 124 -0.09 5.15 -4.52
C THR A 124 1.24 5.39 -3.81
N ALA A 125 1.22 5.82 -2.54
CA ALA A 125 2.43 6.01 -1.74
C ALA A 125 3.21 4.70 -1.61
N SER A 126 2.53 3.59 -1.33
CA SER A 126 3.15 2.27 -1.21
C SER A 126 3.82 1.85 -2.53
N SER A 127 3.13 2.07 -3.66
CA SER A 127 3.65 1.79 -5.00
C SER A 127 4.90 2.63 -5.31
N LEU A 128 4.88 3.93 -5.01
CA LEU A 128 6.01 4.84 -5.25
C LEU A 128 7.23 4.51 -4.38
N VAL A 129 7.00 4.16 -3.12
CA VAL A 129 8.04 3.71 -2.19
C VAL A 129 8.64 2.39 -2.66
N GLY A 130 7.83 1.46 -3.19
CA GLY A 130 8.33 0.23 -3.81
C GLY A 130 9.11 0.47 -5.11
N PHE A 131 8.65 1.37 -6.00
CA PHE A 131 9.42 1.79 -7.18
C PHE A 131 10.78 2.37 -6.79
N ARG A 132 10.82 3.24 -5.77
CA ARG A 132 12.06 3.81 -5.23
C ARG A 132 13.00 2.71 -4.72
N ALA A 133 12.50 1.77 -3.94
CA ALA A 133 13.31 0.65 -3.42
C ALA A 133 13.87 -0.23 -4.55
N VAL A 134 13.07 -0.51 -5.57
CA VAL A 134 13.49 -1.29 -6.74
C VAL A 134 14.59 -0.55 -7.53
N MET A 135 14.44 0.76 -7.78
CA MET A 135 15.49 1.56 -8.44
C MET A 135 16.78 1.65 -7.63
N GLN A 136 16.68 1.71 -6.30
CA GLN A 136 17.85 1.67 -5.43
C GLN A 136 18.57 0.31 -5.48
N SER A 137 17.82 -0.77 -5.66
CA SER A 137 18.37 -2.13 -5.73
C SER A 137 18.96 -2.50 -7.10
N ASP A 138 18.49 -1.89 -8.19
CA ASP A 138 19.01 -2.13 -9.54
C ASP A 138 19.36 -0.80 -10.23
N PRO A 139 20.66 -0.44 -10.28
CA PRO A 139 21.13 0.81 -10.90
C PRO A 139 20.80 0.97 -12.38
N ARG A 140 20.40 -0.11 -13.07
CA ARG A 140 19.95 -0.03 -14.46
C ARG A 140 18.58 0.62 -14.57
N LEU A 141 17.77 0.59 -13.52
CA LEU A 141 16.42 1.17 -13.50
C LEU A 141 16.48 2.67 -13.20
N THR A 142 16.21 3.48 -14.23
CA THR A 142 16.20 4.94 -14.11
C THR A 142 14.77 5.50 -14.16
N PRO A 143 14.53 6.70 -13.59
CA PRO A 143 13.24 7.40 -13.73
C PRO A 143 12.81 7.59 -15.18
N GLU A 144 13.74 7.80 -16.11
CA GLU A 144 13.46 7.96 -17.54
C GLU A 144 12.87 6.69 -18.14
N MET A 145 13.34 5.51 -17.73
CA MET A 145 12.77 4.25 -18.20
C MET A 145 11.35 4.03 -17.68
N LEU A 146 11.08 4.38 -16.42
CA LEU A 146 9.71 4.36 -15.88
C LEU A 146 8.80 5.32 -16.65
N ARG A 147 9.29 6.54 -16.93
CA ARG A 147 8.57 7.53 -17.74
C ARG A 147 8.29 7.02 -19.14
N MET A 148 9.26 6.40 -19.82
CA MET A 148 9.06 5.80 -21.15
C MET A 148 8.03 4.68 -21.09
N PHE A 149 8.10 3.82 -20.09
CA PHE A 149 7.16 2.71 -19.90
C PHE A 149 5.70 3.20 -19.77
N ILE A 150 5.44 4.18 -18.89
CA ILE A 150 4.08 4.72 -18.70
C ILE A 150 3.63 5.68 -19.82
N SER A 151 4.53 6.06 -20.73
CA SER A 151 4.17 6.85 -21.91
C SER A 151 3.72 5.95 -23.07
N ASN A 152 3.98 4.64 -22.98
CA ASN A 152 3.50 3.62 -23.91
C ASN A 152 2.14 3.07 -23.45
N SER A 153 1.20 2.88 -24.39
CA SER A 153 -0.11 2.28 -24.12
C SER A 153 -0.02 0.86 -23.54
N GLU A 154 0.95 0.07 -23.97
CA GLU A 154 1.21 -1.27 -23.43
C GLU A 154 1.68 -1.19 -21.97
N GLY A 155 2.65 -0.32 -21.68
CA GLY A 155 3.14 -0.12 -20.32
C GLY A 155 2.08 0.43 -19.37
N MET A 156 1.21 1.33 -19.85
CA MET A 156 0.04 1.78 -19.09
C MET A 156 -0.96 0.66 -18.83
N THR A 157 -1.17 -0.24 -19.78
CA THR A 157 -2.03 -1.41 -19.59
C THR A 157 -1.47 -2.34 -18.53
N VAL A 158 -0.16 -2.64 -18.59
CA VAL A 158 0.54 -3.44 -17.57
C VAL A 158 0.44 -2.78 -16.19
N LEU A 159 0.64 -1.46 -16.11
CA LEU A 159 0.52 -0.72 -14.86
C LEU A 159 -0.89 -0.84 -14.25
N ARG A 160 -1.93 -0.58 -15.05
CA ARG A 160 -3.34 -0.70 -14.63
C ARG A 160 -3.67 -2.11 -14.14
N ASN A 161 -3.29 -3.14 -14.92
CA ASN A 161 -3.55 -4.54 -14.57
C ASN A 161 -2.85 -4.94 -13.27
N THR A 162 -1.64 -4.42 -13.04
CA THR A 162 -0.88 -4.67 -11.81
C THR A 162 -1.56 -4.01 -10.61
N ILE A 163 -1.98 -2.74 -10.73
CA ILE A 163 -2.74 -2.03 -9.69
C ILE A 163 -4.04 -2.75 -9.37
N GLN A 164 -4.81 -3.14 -10.40
CA GLN A 164 -6.07 -3.88 -10.24
C GLN A 164 -5.87 -5.21 -9.50
N THR A 165 -4.82 -5.95 -9.87
CA THR A 165 -4.48 -7.22 -9.23
C THR A 165 -4.14 -7.01 -7.76
N ALA A 166 -3.31 -6.00 -7.47
CA ALA A 166 -2.90 -5.70 -6.11
C ALA A 166 -4.07 -5.19 -5.24
N ILE A 167 -4.99 -4.37 -5.77
CA ILE A 167 -6.23 -3.97 -5.07
C ILE A 167 -7.12 -5.17 -4.77
N THR A 168 -7.19 -6.14 -5.68
CA THR A 168 -7.96 -7.37 -5.45
C THR A 168 -7.32 -8.21 -4.34
N GLN A 169 -5.99 -8.33 -4.36
CA GLN A 169 -5.22 -9.09 -3.38
C GLN A 169 -5.19 -8.45 -1.99
N SER A 170 -5.34 -7.13 -1.88
CA SER A 170 -5.44 -6.44 -0.59
C SER A 170 -6.73 -6.75 0.18
N GLN A 171 -7.68 -7.43 -0.47
CA GLN A 171 -9.01 -7.78 0.04
C GLN A 171 -9.87 -6.56 0.43
N LEU A 172 -9.53 -5.35 -0.02
CA LEU A 172 -10.38 -4.16 0.12
C LEU A 172 -11.69 -4.27 -0.67
N VAL A 173 -11.72 -5.11 -1.69
CA VAL A 173 -12.87 -5.30 -2.60
C VAL A 173 -13.30 -6.75 -2.62
N SER A 174 -14.59 -6.98 -2.90
CA SER A 174 -15.20 -8.32 -2.92
C SER A 174 -14.86 -9.12 -4.16
N SER A 175 -14.61 -8.47 -5.30
CA SER A 175 -14.33 -9.14 -6.58
C SER A 175 -13.41 -8.30 -7.49
N PRO A 176 -12.49 -8.91 -8.25
CA PRO A 176 -11.61 -8.22 -9.20
C PRO A 176 -12.36 -7.46 -10.30
N ASN A 177 -13.58 -7.89 -10.63
CA ASN A 177 -14.42 -7.30 -11.68
C ASN A 177 -15.51 -6.39 -11.12
N SER A 178 -15.42 -5.99 -9.85
CA SER A 178 -16.37 -5.08 -9.23
C SER A 178 -16.16 -3.62 -9.66
N PRO A 179 -17.21 -2.78 -9.68
CA PRO A 179 -17.06 -1.34 -9.84
C PRO A 179 -16.09 -0.72 -8.81
N SER A 180 -16.04 -1.24 -7.58
CA SER A 180 -15.07 -0.82 -6.55
C SER A 180 -13.62 -0.94 -7.02
N THR A 181 -13.28 -2.05 -7.67
CA THR A 181 -11.93 -2.28 -8.18
C THR A 181 -11.56 -1.27 -9.25
N ALA A 182 -12.48 -0.98 -10.18
CA ALA A 182 -12.27 0.03 -11.23
C ALA A 182 -12.10 1.44 -10.64
N VAL A 183 -12.96 1.83 -9.69
CA VAL A 183 -12.89 3.13 -9.00
C VAL A 183 -11.54 3.32 -8.31
N LEU A 184 -11.10 2.34 -7.51
CA LEU A 184 -9.81 2.43 -6.82
C LEU A 184 -8.62 2.37 -7.80
N THR A 185 -8.71 1.57 -8.86
CA THR A 185 -7.64 1.47 -9.87
C THR A 185 -7.43 2.82 -10.55
N GLU A 186 -8.49 3.46 -11.04
CA GLU A 186 -8.39 4.77 -11.68
C GLU A 186 -7.96 5.87 -10.69
N ALA A 187 -8.41 5.80 -9.43
CA ALA A 187 -7.97 6.71 -8.38
C ALA A 187 -6.47 6.60 -8.07
N VAL A 188 -5.92 5.38 -8.06
CA VAL A 188 -4.48 5.14 -7.87
C VAL A 188 -3.69 5.59 -9.10
N VAL A 189 -4.13 5.21 -10.31
CA VAL A 189 -3.48 5.57 -11.58
C VAL A 189 -3.40 7.07 -11.76
N SER A 190 -4.50 7.80 -11.51
CA SER A 190 -4.56 9.26 -11.66
C SER A 190 -3.60 10.00 -10.73
N ARG A 191 -3.27 9.43 -9.57
CA ARG A 191 -2.27 9.96 -8.62
C ARG A 191 -0.85 9.51 -8.94
N LEU A 192 -0.70 8.27 -9.40
CA LEU A 192 0.61 7.65 -9.63
C LEU A 192 1.29 8.20 -10.88
N VAL A 193 0.56 8.30 -11.99
CA VAL A 193 1.11 8.67 -13.30
C VAL A 193 1.79 10.05 -13.30
N PRO A 194 1.21 11.12 -12.71
CA PRO A 194 1.88 12.41 -12.63
C PRO A 194 3.24 12.33 -11.94
N VAL A 195 3.34 11.60 -10.82
CA VAL A 195 4.59 11.44 -10.07
C VAL A 195 5.62 10.64 -10.86
N LEU A 196 5.21 9.58 -11.55
CA LEU A 196 6.12 8.78 -12.37
C LEU A 196 6.57 9.50 -13.66
N ARG A 197 5.82 10.51 -14.13
CA ARG A 197 6.20 11.34 -15.29
C ARG A 197 7.17 12.44 -14.92
N ASP A 198 7.12 12.92 -13.68
CA ASP A 198 8.06 13.89 -13.14
C ASP A 198 9.44 13.23 -12.94
N PRO A 199 10.52 13.72 -13.59
CA PRO A 199 11.87 13.21 -13.38
C PRO A 199 12.30 13.18 -11.90
N ASN A 200 11.78 14.10 -11.09
CA ASN A 200 12.07 14.21 -9.67
C ASN A 200 10.98 13.60 -8.77
N GLY A 201 9.89 13.07 -9.35
CA GLY A 201 8.73 12.66 -8.55
C GLY A 201 9.04 11.52 -7.58
N VAL A 202 9.80 10.52 -8.02
CA VAL A 202 10.18 9.38 -7.16
C VAL A 202 11.38 9.71 -6.26
N THR A 203 12.34 10.50 -6.73
CA THR A 203 13.52 10.88 -5.95
C THR A 203 13.18 11.89 -4.85
N GLY A 204 12.28 12.83 -5.13
CA GLY A 204 11.75 13.83 -4.19
C GLY A 204 10.58 13.33 -3.33
N LEU A 205 10.17 12.07 -3.47
CA LEU A 205 9.02 11.49 -2.78
C LEU A 205 9.08 11.64 -1.26
N LEU A 206 10.27 11.53 -0.67
CA LEU A 206 10.46 11.58 0.78
C LEU A 206 10.77 12.98 1.30
N GLY A 207 10.77 13.99 0.44
CA GLY A 207 11.16 15.36 0.77
C GLY A 207 12.63 15.46 1.17
N THR A 208 12.95 16.55 1.88
CA THR A 208 14.26 16.77 2.50
C THR A 208 14.41 15.98 3.81
N PRO A 209 15.62 15.74 4.31
CA PRO A 209 15.83 15.07 5.60
C PRO A 209 15.08 15.75 6.77
N GLN A 210 15.07 17.09 6.80
CA GLN A 210 14.33 17.84 7.83
C GLN A 210 12.81 17.64 7.74
N GLN A 211 12.28 17.58 6.51
CA GLN A 211 10.87 17.26 6.29
C GLN A 211 10.56 15.82 6.72
N TYR A 212 11.39 14.85 6.33
CA TYR A 212 11.25 13.45 6.74
C TYR A 212 11.18 13.30 8.26
N ASP A 213 12.15 13.88 8.99
CA ASP A 213 12.20 13.79 10.45
C ASP A 213 11.03 14.48 11.16
N ARG A 214 10.45 15.53 10.56
CA ARG A 214 9.22 16.16 11.07
C ARG A 214 8.05 15.20 10.93
N VAL A 215 7.87 14.59 9.75
CA VAL A 215 6.79 13.63 9.48
C VAL A 215 6.90 12.41 10.39
N VAL A 216 8.10 11.86 10.57
CA VAL A 216 8.31 10.69 11.45
C VAL A 216 7.92 11.00 12.90
N ARG A 217 8.29 12.19 13.42
CA ARG A 217 8.01 12.57 14.81
C ARG A 217 6.56 12.96 15.08
N SER A 218 5.82 13.43 14.07
CA SER A 218 4.41 13.81 14.22
C SER A 218 3.47 12.79 13.59
N PHE A 219 3.43 12.74 12.27
CA PHE A 219 2.45 11.98 11.52
C PHE A 219 2.60 10.46 11.68
N CYS A 220 3.84 9.94 11.69
CA CYS A 220 4.08 8.51 11.82
C CYS A 220 4.30 8.04 13.26
N ASN A 221 4.39 8.94 14.25
CA ASN A 221 4.68 8.55 15.62
C ASN A 221 3.41 8.00 16.30
N PRO A 222 3.32 6.70 16.64
CA PRO A 222 2.08 6.09 17.14
C PRO A 222 1.45 6.83 18.32
N PRO A 223 0.12 7.06 18.34
CA PRO A 223 -0.87 6.62 17.36
C PRO A 223 -1.08 7.62 16.20
N GLY A 224 -0.04 8.26 15.68
CA GLY A 224 -0.06 9.18 14.54
C GLY A 224 -0.96 10.41 14.70
N THR A 225 -0.87 11.35 13.76
CA THR A 225 -1.84 12.46 13.64
C THR A 225 -2.78 12.23 12.47
N THR A 226 -3.88 12.97 12.41
CA THR A 226 -4.74 12.94 11.22
C THR A 226 -4.04 13.59 10.02
N ILE A 227 -4.53 13.32 8.81
CA ILE A 227 -3.96 13.91 7.60
C ILE A 227 -4.16 15.42 7.56
N GLU A 228 -5.29 15.92 8.07
CA GLU A 228 -5.60 17.36 8.17
C GLU A 228 -4.65 18.06 9.15
N GLN A 229 -4.40 17.44 10.31
CA GLN A 229 -3.44 17.95 11.29
C GLN A 229 -2.02 17.97 10.71
N ALA A 230 -1.60 16.88 10.07
CA ALA A 230 -0.27 16.77 9.48
C ALA A 230 -0.05 17.81 8.38
N ARG A 231 -1.04 18.02 7.50
CA ARG A 231 -0.98 19.07 6.46
C ARG A 231 -0.96 20.49 7.02
N THR A 232 -1.46 20.70 8.23
CA THR A 232 -1.35 22.00 8.90
C THR A 232 0.05 22.21 9.48
N GLN A 233 0.68 21.14 10.00
CA GLN A 233 2.01 21.19 10.61
C GLN A 233 3.15 21.16 9.57
N ILE A 234 2.91 20.52 8.43
CA ILE A 234 3.91 20.29 7.36
C ILE A 234 3.24 20.61 6.01
N PRO A 235 2.88 21.89 5.77
CA PRO A 235 2.12 22.30 4.59
C PRO A 235 2.91 22.16 3.28
N GLU A 236 4.23 21.98 3.35
CA GLU A 236 5.10 21.85 2.19
C GLU A 236 5.04 20.45 1.55
N LEU A 237 4.45 19.46 2.24
CA LEU A 237 4.31 18.09 1.74
C LEU A 237 2.86 17.75 1.40
N SER A 238 2.70 17.02 0.30
CA SER A 238 1.40 16.43 -0.06
C SER A 238 1.03 15.26 0.86
N SER A 239 -0.26 14.92 0.94
CA SER A 239 -0.74 13.73 1.67
C SER A 239 -0.02 12.45 1.22
N LEU A 240 0.21 12.32 -0.09
CA LEU A 240 0.96 11.24 -0.69
C LEU A 240 2.37 11.10 -0.11
N GLN A 241 3.11 12.20 0.03
CA GLN A 241 4.46 12.20 0.60
C GLN A 241 4.44 11.86 2.09
N LEU A 242 3.44 12.37 2.84
CA LEU A 242 3.26 12.04 4.24
C LEU A 242 3.09 10.52 4.44
N TYR A 243 2.21 9.88 3.65
CA TYR A 243 2.04 8.42 3.68
C TYR A 243 3.30 7.68 3.24
N ALA A 244 3.97 8.14 2.18
CA ALA A 244 5.18 7.51 1.65
C ALA A 244 6.30 7.46 2.71
N ILE A 245 6.44 8.52 3.50
CA ILE A 245 7.42 8.58 4.60
C ILE A 245 7.08 7.55 5.68
N CYS A 246 5.82 7.43 6.12
CA CYS A 246 5.47 6.40 7.12
C CYS A 246 5.67 4.98 6.58
N ILE A 247 5.33 4.73 5.31
CA ILE A 247 5.57 3.43 4.69
C ILE A 247 7.07 3.12 4.62
N GLN A 248 7.90 4.10 4.24
CA GLN A 248 9.35 3.95 4.25
C GLN A 248 9.92 3.71 5.65
N GLU A 249 9.45 4.46 6.67
CA GLU A 249 9.95 4.35 8.04
C GLU A 249 9.50 3.05 8.72
N SER A 250 8.31 2.56 8.38
CA SER A 250 7.76 1.32 8.94
C SER A 250 8.62 0.09 8.64
N GLY A 251 9.46 0.13 7.61
CA GLY A 251 10.32 -0.97 7.23
C GLY A 251 9.71 -1.92 6.20
N VAL A 252 8.53 -1.61 5.66
CA VAL A 252 7.78 -2.57 4.80
C VAL A 252 8.56 -2.91 3.53
N THR A 253 9.26 -1.95 2.95
CA THR A 253 10.06 -2.20 1.73
C THR A 253 11.26 -3.11 1.96
N GLN A 254 11.87 -3.08 3.15
CA GLN A 254 13.00 -3.95 3.49
C GLN A 254 12.59 -5.41 3.63
N GLU A 255 11.36 -5.67 4.05
CA GLU A 255 10.85 -7.03 4.18
C GLU A 255 10.49 -7.66 2.84
N VAL A 256 10.11 -6.86 1.83
CA VAL A 256 9.71 -7.39 0.53
C VAL A 256 10.79 -7.26 -0.55
N VAL A 257 11.73 -6.33 -0.41
CA VAL A 257 12.92 -6.20 -1.27
C VAL A 257 14.19 -6.34 -0.41
N PRO A 258 14.70 -7.58 -0.21
CA PRO A 258 15.91 -7.81 0.57
C PRO A 258 17.10 -7.06 -0.05
N GLY A 259 17.70 -6.12 0.69
CA GLY A 259 18.86 -5.33 0.25
C GLY A 259 18.65 -3.81 0.16
N SER A 260 17.42 -3.31 0.34
CA SER A 260 17.09 -1.88 0.35
C SER A 260 17.44 -1.22 1.71
N GLY A 261 18.74 -1.03 1.97
CA GLY A 261 19.23 -0.43 3.21
C GLY A 261 18.62 0.95 3.52
N ARG A 262 18.43 1.22 4.83
CA ARG A 262 17.99 2.52 5.37
C ARG A 262 18.81 3.67 4.75
N PRO A 263 18.19 4.78 4.31
CA PRO A 263 18.97 5.97 4.01
C PRO A 263 19.70 6.39 5.29
N ARG A 264 21.02 6.51 5.20
CA ARG A 264 21.83 7.20 6.20
C ARG A 264 21.70 8.71 6.03
#